data_AF-A0A6A6SWN0-F1
#
_entry.id   AF-A0A6A6SWN0-F1
#
_cell.length_a   1.000
_cell.length_b   1.000
_cell.length_c   1.000
_cell.angle_alpha   90.00
_cell.angle_beta   90.00
_cell.angle_gamma   90.00
#
_symmetry.space_group_name_H-M   'P 1'
#
loop_
_entity.id
_entity.type
_entity.pdbx_description
1 polymer ?
#
loop_
_entity_poly.entity_id
_entity_poly.type
_entity_poly.pdbx_seq_one_letter_code
_entity_poly.pdbx_strand_id
1 'polypeptide(L)'
;PRSNRTGSSGIGAILEDMSDVLPPETSTRPEYRACRTTYGMMKSFLNKAMVSDHPLIEYKELQKLEPALRERLHAMKAKKGVPSKMIDLLDEIKASLA
;
A
#
# COMPACT_ATOMS: atom_id res chain seq x y z
N PRO A 1 -19.10 -9.63 -3.95
CA PRO A 1 -19.03 -8.51 -4.92
C PRO A 1 -17.68 -7.79 -4.81
N ARG A 2 -16.74 -8.08 -5.72
CA ARG A 2 -15.46 -7.38 -5.85
C ARG A 2 -15.76 -6.04 -6.53
N SER A 3 -15.98 -5.01 -5.73
CA SER A 3 -16.28 -3.67 -6.23
C SER A 3 -15.15 -3.19 -7.14
N ASN A 4 -15.50 -2.66 -8.31
CA ASN A 4 -14.59 -1.97 -9.23
C ASN A 4 -13.97 -0.77 -8.49
N ARG A 5 -12.87 -1.00 -7.77
CA ARG A 5 -12.13 0.03 -7.03
C ARG A 5 -11.15 0.72 -7.96
N THR A 6 -11.64 1.37 -9.00
CA THR A 6 -10.80 2.12 -9.95
C THR A 6 -10.64 3.59 -9.55
N GLY A 7 -9.47 4.17 -9.86
CA GLY A 7 -9.16 5.57 -9.59
C GLY A 7 -8.88 5.89 -8.12
N SER A 8 -8.75 7.19 -7.82
CA SER A 8 -8.31 7.74 -6.52
C SER A 8 -9.09 7.19 -5.32
N SER A 9 -10.43 7.10 -5.46
CA SER A 9 -11.31 6.62 -4.39
C SER A 9 -11.18 5.11 -4.16
N GLY A 10 -10.91 4.34 -5.22
CA GLY A 10 -10.64 2.90 -5.13
C GLY A 10 -9.33 2.62 -4.41
N ILE A 11 -8.26 3.32 -4.78
CA ILE A 11 -6.94 3.20 -4.15
C ILE A 11 -7.03 3.60 -2.66
N GLY A 12 -7.80 4.63 -2.33
CA GLY A 12 -8.04 5.03 -0.94
C GLY A 12 -8.69 3.93 -0.11
N ALA A 13 -9.74 3.30 -0.63
CA ALA A 13 -10.40 2.18 0.06
C ALA A 13 -9.46 0.98 0.26
N ILE A 14 -8.60 0.68 -0.73
CA ILE A 14 -7.63 -0.42 -0.62
C ILE A 14 -6.58 -0.11 0.46
N LEU A 15 -6.06 1.12 0.51
CA LEU A 15 -5.11 1.52 1.56
C LEU A 15 -5.74 1.46 2.96
N GLU A 16 -7.00 1.90 3.12
CA GLU A 16 -7.71 1.76 4.40
C GLU A 16 -7.82 0.29 4.81
N ASP A 17 -8.20 -0.61 3.90
CA ASP A 17 -8.23 -2.07 4.13
C ASP A 17 -6.83 -2.65 4.47
N MET A 18 -5.76 -2.07 3.93
CA MET A 18 -4.39 -2.46 4.26
C MET A 18 -4.01 -2.08 5.69
N SER A 19 -4.56 -0.99 6.22
CA SER A 19 -4.24 -0.51 7.58
C SER A 19 -4.59 -1.53 8.66
N ASP A 20 -5.69 -2.28 8.48
CA ASP A 20 -6.13 -3.38 9.35
C ASP A 20 -5.19 -4.59 9.35
N VAL A 21 -4.40 -4.78 8.29
CA VAL A 21 -3.48 -5.91 8.13
C VAL A 21 -2.01 -5.52 8.24
N LEU A 22 -1.72 -4.25 8.53
CA LEU A 22 -0.35 -3.79 8.78
C LEU A 22 0.21 -4.38 10.08
N PRO A 23 1.53 -4.63 10.12
CA PRO A 23 2.18 -5.00 11.37
C PRO A 23 1.95 -3.95 12.46
N PRO A 24 1.85 -4.35 13.74
CA PRO A 24 1.55 -3.44 14.85
C PRO A 24 2.62 -2.36 14.99
N GLU A 25 2.18 -1.14 15.27
CA GLU A 25 3.04 0.05 15.40
C GLU A 25 4.04 -0.06 16.55
N THR A 26 3.66 -0.77 17.61
CA THR A 26 4.47 -1.02 18.82
C THR A 26 5.61 -2.02 18.58
N SER A 27 5.70 -2.62 17.39
CA SER A 27 6.78 -3.55 17.08
C SER A 27 8.12 -2.83 17.02
N THR A 28 9.09 -3.32 17.80
CA THR A 28 10.49 -2.88 17.75
C THR A 28 11.22 -3.43 16.52
N ARG A 29 10.58 -4.30 15.74
CA ARG A 29 11.20 -4.93 14.57
C ARG A 29 11.38 -3.88 13.45
N PRO A 30 12.61 -3.65 12.97
CA PRO A 30 12.88 -2.62 11.96
C PRO A 30 12.11 -2.86 10.66
N GLU A 31 11.84 -4.12 10.32
CA GLU A 31 11.12 -4.51 9.09
C GLU A 31 9.64 -4.12 9.16
N TYR A 32 9.05 -4.15 10.36
CA TYR A 32 7.65 -3.78 10.59
C TYR A 32 7.50 -2.26 10.48
N ARG A 33 8.47 -1.53 11.04
CA ARG A 33 8.57 -0.08 10.88
C ARG A 33 8.76 0.30 9.41
N ALA A 34 9.65 -0.37 8.69
CA ALA A 34 9.89 -0.12 7.27
C ALA A 34 8.61 -0.28 6.44
N CYS A 35 7.81 -1.32 6.71
CA CYS A 35 6.51 -1.51 6.03
C CYS A 35 5.52 -0.39 6.35
N ARG A 36 5.38 0.01 7.62
CA ARG A 36 4.51 1.15 7.99
C ARG A 36 4.98 2.46 7.36
N THR A 37 6.30 2.69 7.28
CA THR A 37 6.85 3.87 6.61
C THR A 37 6.49 3.89 5.13
N THR A 38 6.65 2.77 4.42
CA THR A 38 6.29 2.67 3.00
C THR A 38 4.79 2.84 2.78
N TYR A 39 3.96 2.22 3.63
CA TYR A 39 2.52 2.43 3.60
C TYR A 39 2.14 3.91 3.85
N GLY A 40 2.77 4.56 4.83
CA GLY A 40 2.58 5.98 5.11
C GLY A 40 2.96 6.87 3.92
N MET A 41 4.03 6.52 3.20
CA MET A 41 4.38 7.19 1.94
C MET A 41 3.29 7.00 0.88
N MET A 42 2.79 5.78 0.68
CA MET A 42 1.70 5.52 -0.29
C MET A 42 0.44 6.34 0.02
N LYS A 43 0.04 6.42 1.30
CA LYS A 43 -1.10 7.25 1.74
C LYS A 43 -0.84 8.74 1.50
N SER A 44 0.39 9.21 1.72
CA SER A 44 0.79 10.59 1.43
C SER A 44 0.72 10.92 -0.06
N PHE A 45 1.23 10.05 -0.94
CA PHE A 45 1.15 10.21 -2.39
C PHE A 45 -0.29 10.18 -2.89
N LEU A 46 -1.14 9.31 -2.34
CA LEU A 46 -2.57 9.31 -2.68
C LEU A 46 -3.24 10.63 -2.29
N ASN A 47 -3.01 11.11 -1.06
CA ASN A 47 -3.59 12.37 -0.59
C ASN A 47 -3.10 13.54 -1.44
N LYS A 48 -1.82 13.55 -1.84
CA LYS A 48 -1.28 14.53 -2.78
C LYS A 48 -1.93 14.42 -4.15
N ALA A 49 -2.12 13.21 -4.69
CA ALA A 49 -2.81 13.00 -5.95
C ALA A 49 -4.25 13.56 -5.93
N MET A 50 -4.92 13.58 -4.77
CA MET A 50 -6.27 14.15 -4.65
C MET A 50 -6.31 15.68 -4.73
N VAL A 51 -5.21 16.37 -4.40
CA VAL A 51 -5.16 17.85 -4.31
C VAL A 51 -4.16 18.49 -5.28
N SER A 52 -3.38 17.69 -6.00
CA SER A 52 -2.34 18.15 -6.93
C SER A 52 -2.91 18.47 -8.30
N ASP A 53 -2.39 19.53 -8.95
CA ASP A 53 -2.61 19.83 -10.37
C ASP A 53 -2.06 18.74 -11.30
N HIS A 54 -1.16 17.89 -10.80
CA HIS A 54 -0.52 16.81 -11.56
C HIS A 54 -0.68 15.45 -10.86
N PRO A 55 -1.91 14.94 -10.74
CA PRO A 55 -2.22 13.71 -10.01
C PRO A 55 -1.50 12.48 -10.59
N LEU A 56 -1.25 12.46 -11.90
CA LEU A 56 -0.54 11.38 -12.58
C LEU A 56 0.91 11.19 -12.10
N ILE A 57 1.58 12.26 -11.68
CA ILE A 57 2.95 12.17 -11.14
C ILE A 57 2.91 11.45 -9.79
N GLU A 58 1.98 11.84 -8.93
CA GLU A 58 1.80 11.25 -7.61
C GLU A 58 1.37 9.77 -7.72
N TYR A 59 0.51 9.42 -8.69
CA TYR A 59 0.17 8.02 -8.96
C TYR A 59 1.36 7.19 -9.46
N LYS A 60 2.25 7.78 -10.27
CA LYS A 60 3.49 7.09 -10.68
C LYS A 60 4.41 6.83 -9.48
N GLU A 61 4.51 7.76 -8.53
CA GLU A 61 5.26 7.52 -7.30
C GLU A 61 4.61 6.43 -6.44
N LEU A 62 3.28 6.41 -6.35
CA LEU A 62 2.55 5.34 -5.67
C LEU A 62 2.79 3.97 -6.35
N GLN A 63 2.82 3.93 -7.68
CA GLN A 63 3.14 2.73 -8.47
C GLN A 63 4.56 2.22 -8.22
N LYS A 64 5.53 3.11 -7.97
CA LYS A 64 6.91 2.73 -7.61
C LYS A 64 7.02 2.18 -6.18
N LEU A 65 6.12 2.59 -5.28
CA LEU A 65 6.14 2.15 -3.88
C LEU A 65 5.47 0.79 -3.66
N GLU A 66 4.49 0.41 -4.48
CA GLU A 66 3.85 -0.91 -4.45
C GLU A 66 4.87 -2.07 -4.46
N PRO A 67 5.78 -2.19 -5.45
CA PRO A 67 6.74 -3.28 -5.48
C PRO A 67 7.71 -3.24 -4.28
N ALA A 68 8.08 -2.04 -3.83
CA ALA A 68 8.95 -1.86 -2.67
C ALA A 68 8.26 -2.28 -1.35
N LEU A 69 6.94 -2.12 -1.24
CA LEU A 69 6.17 -2.64 -0.11
C LEU A 69 6.05 -4.17 -0.19
N ARG A 70 5.81 -4.71 -1.40
CA ARG A 70 5.75 -6.15 -1.66
C ARG A 70 7.06 -6.86 -1.31
N GLU A 71 8.21 -6.31 -1.68
CA GLU A 71 9.52 -6.86 -1.32
C GLU A 71 9.74 -6.88 0.20
N ARG A 72 9.43 -5.78 0.89
CA ARG A 72 9.55 -5.70 2.35
C ARG A 72 8.64 -6.71 3.05
N LEU A 73 7.41 -6.88 2.55
CA LEU A 73 6.48 -7.90 3.03
C LEU A 73 7.03 -9.31 2.79
N HIS A 74 7.53 -9.61 1.59
CA HIS A 74 8.13 -10.91 1.29
C HIS A 74 9.33 -11.22 2.19
N ALA A 75 10.20 -10.25 2.48
CA ALA A 75 11.31 -10.39 3.42
C ALA A 75 10.80 -10.72 4.85
N MET A 76 9.69 -10.12 5.28
CA MET A 76 9.05 -10.44 6.56
C MET A 76 8.38 -11.82 6.59
N LYS A 77 7.89 -12.32 5.44
CA LYS A 77 7.19 -13.61 5.31
C LYS A 77 8.04 -14.78 5.81
N ALA A 78 9.37 -14.66 5.73
CA ALA A 78 10.33 -15.63 6.28
C ALA A 78 10.26 -15.80 7.81
N LYS A 79 9.57 -14.90 8.56
CA LYS A 79 9.61 -14.92 10.03
C LYS A 79 8.26 -15.05 10.75
N LYS A 80 7.12 -14.60 10.19
CA LYS A 80 5.77 -14.80 10.81
C LYS A 80 4.57 -14.75 9.83
N GLY A 81 4.81 -14.81 8.52
CA GLY A 81 3.74 -14.77 7.51
C GLY A 81 3.15 -13.37 7.31
N VAL A 82 3.15 -12.92 6.05
CA VAL A 82 2.36 -11.78 5.59
C VAL A 82 0.91 -12.26 5.47
N PRO A 83 -0.09 -11.53 5.98
CA PRO A 83 -1.49 -11.88 5.77
C PRO A 83 -1.76 -11.98 4.27
N SER A 84 -2.36 -13.09 3.79
CA SER A 84 -2.69 -13.26 2.37
C SER A 84 -3.49 -12.06 1.83
N LYS A 85 -4.37 -11.52 2.67
CA LYS A 85 -5.14 -10.29 2.43
C LYS A 85 -4.27 -9.08 2.05
N MET A 86 -3.06 -8.93 2.60
CA MET A 86 -2.15 -7.85 2.22
C MET A 86 -1.63 -8.01 0.78
N ILE A 87 -1.39 -9.24 0.34
CA ILE A 87 -0.96 -9.51 -1.04
C ILE A 87 -2.10 -9.26 -2.02
N ASP A 88 -3.32 -9.71 -1.68
CA ASP A 88 -4.53 -9.43 -2.48
C ASP A 88 -4.75 -7.91 -2.65
N LEU A 89 -4.61 -7.14 -1.57
CA LEU A 89 -4.76 -5.68 -1.61
C LEU A 89 -3.68 -5.00 -2.46
N LEU A 90 -2.44 -5.51 -2.45
CA LEU A 90 -1.38 -5.02 -3.35
C LEU A 90 -1.68 -5.29 -4.83
N ASP A 91 -2.22 -6.47 -5.15
CA ASP A 91 -2.65 -6.78 -6.51
C ASP A 91 -3.82 -5.88 -6.94
N GLU A 92 -4.75 -5.54 -6.03
CA GLU A 92 -5.81 -4.55 -6.29
C GLU A 92 -5.22 -3.16 -6.57
N ILE A 93 -4.22 -2.70 -5.80
CA ILE A 93 -3.53 -1.42 -6.06
C ILE A 93 -2.89 -1.44 -7.44
N LYS A 94 -2.15 -2.50 -7.77
CA LYS A 94 -1.48 -2.64 -9.06
C LYS A 94 -2.47 -2.61 -10.22
N ALA A 95 -3.61 -3.31 -10.09
CA ALA A 95 -4.67 -3.32 -11.09
C ALA A 95 -5.36 -1.95 -11.24
N SER A 96 -5.42 -1.16 -10.16
CA SER A 96 -6.04 0.17 -10.15
C SER A 96 -5.15 1.28 -10.71
N LEU A 97 -3.84 1.01 -10.81
CA LEU A 97 -2.80 1.91 -11.33
C LEU A 97 -2.37 1.57 -12.78
N ALA A 98 -2.83 0.44 -13.32
CA ALA A 98 -2.54 -0.04 -14.69
C ALA A 98 -3.50 0.58 -15.71
#